data_AF-A0AA35RP39-F1
#
_entry.id   AF-A0AA35RP39-F1
#
_cell.length_a   1.000
_cell.length_b   1.000
_cell.length_c   1.000
_cell.angle_alpha   90.00
_cell.angle_beta   90.00
_cell.angle_gamma   90.00
#
_symmetry.space_group_name_H-M   'P 1'
#
loop_
_entity.id
_entity.type
_entity.pdbx_description
1 polymer ?
#
loop_
_entity_poly.entity_id
_entity_poly.type
_entity_poly.pdbx_seq_one_letter_code
_entity_poly.pdbx_strand_id
1 'polypeptide(L)'
;MMKLRDLKNLVVMNFKEQDIKEATDECDAGGKPGPEFVPTVRDKEPNLALLKDAKGEASSQLEGWCPRRHCTEYLNDGFYNNCRSWIIGAIPGWAQIDMGDVANVNRIYFASDHSQGFLDRTTADFDILVATSKADPNSDAGTWTKVYTHKGDPISETTEFTFKDVE
;
A
#
# COMPACT_ATOMS: atom_id res chain seq x y z
N MET A 1 -25.67 -20.03 12.80
CA MET A 1 -25.07 -19.71 14.12
C MET A 1 -23.61 -20.13 14.09
N MET A 2 -22.72 -19.19 13.78
CA MET A 2 -21.28 -19.43 13.76
C MET A 2 -20.76 -19.38 15.20
N LYS A 3 -20.15 -20.47 15.66
CA LYS A 3 -19.63 -20.63 17.02
C LYS A 3 -18.39 -19.76 17.19
N LEU A 4 -18.33 -19.06 18.33
CA LEU A 4 -17.13 -18.42 18.89
C LEU A 4 -16.01 -19.45 19.18
N ARG A 5 -15.33 -19.91 18.13
CA ARG A 5 -14.04 -20.61 18.14
C ARG A 5 -13.31 -19.94 16.97
N ASP A 6 -12.41 -18.97 17.15
CA ASP A 6 -11.04 -19.19 17.62
C ASP A 6 -10.33 -17.88 18.04
N LEU A 7 -10.86 -17.16 19.03
CA LEU A 7 -10.19 -16.00 19.65
C LEU A 7 -8.92 -16.35 20.48
N LYS A 8 -8.34 -17.55 20.30
CA LYS A 8 -7.17 -18.02 21.07
C LYS A 8 -5.89 -18.21 20.26
N ASN A 9 -5.94 -18.03 18.94
CA ASN A 9 -4.76 -17.74 18.14
C ASN A 9 -4.81 -16.27 17.72
N LEU A 10 -4.70 -15.36 18.69
CA LEU A 10 -4.19 -14.03 18.35
C LEU A 10 -2.72 -14.28 17.99
N VAL A 11 -2.44 -14.47 16.70
CA VAL A 11 -1.14 -14.06 16.18
C VAL A 11 -0.99 -12.64 16.69
N VAL A 12 -0.04 -12.40 17.59
CA VAL A 12 0.33 -11.03 17.94
C VAL A 12 0.80 -10.45 16.62
N MET A 13 -0.04 -9.62 16.00
CA MET A 13 0.30 -8.99 14.74
C MET A 13 1.47 -8.05 15.03
N ASN A 14 2.64 -8.43 14.52
CA ASN A 14 3.83 -7.62 14.62
C ASN A 14 3.85 -6.70 13.42
N PHE A 15 3.67 -5.41 13.66
CA PHE A 15 3.80 -4.39 12.64
C PHE A 15 5.26 -3.98 12.45
N LYS A 16 5.56 -3.36 11.30
CA LYS A 16 6.81 -2.63 11.09
C LYS A 16 6.93 -1.52 12.13
N GLU A 17 8.16 -1.27 12.57
CA GLU A 17 8.45 -0.09 13.39
C GLU A 17 8.35 1.15 12.51
N GLN A 18 7.69 2.19 13.03
CA GLN A 18 7.55 3.48 12.35
C GLN A 18 8.40 4.50 13.11
N ASP A 19 9.70 4.54 12.82
CA ASP A 19 10.59 5.58 13.35
C ASP A 19 10.40 6.88 12.55
N ILE A 20 9.53 7.77 13.04
CA ILE A 20 9.26 9.06 12.38
C ILE A 20 10.49 9.97 12.30
N LYS A 21 11.44 9.83 13.24
CA LYS A 21 12.65 10.65 13.25
C LYS A 21 13.56 10.23 12.11
N GLU A 22 13.84 8.93 12.00
CA GLU A 22 14.56 8.37 10.85
C GLU A 22 13.82 8.72 9.55
N ALA A 23 12.50 8.56 9.54
CA ALA A 23 11.66 8.91 8.40
C ALA A 23 11.88 10.36 7.95
N THR A 24 11.98 11.28 8.90
CA THR A 24 12.17 12.72 8.66
C THR A 24 13.60 13.04 8.23
N ASP A 25 14.61 12.39 8.81
CA ASP A 25 16.02 12.69 8.56
C ASP A 25 16.45 12.31 7.13
N GLU A 26 15.92 11.23 6.56
CA GLU A 26 16.26 10.80 5.19
C GLU A 26 15.39 11.47 4.11
N CYS A 27 14.26 12.06 4.53
CA CYS A 27 13.24 12.62 3.66
C CYS A 27 13.75 13.86 2.89
N ASP A 28 13.56 13.86 1.57
CA ASP A 28 13.49 15.09 0.78
C ASP A 28 12.03 15.39 0.42
N ALA A 29 11.38 16.22 1.24
CA ALA A 29 9.96 16.53 1.03
C ALA A 29 9.69 17.43 -0.19
N GLY A 30 10.73 17.99 -0.85
CA GLY A 30 10.54 18.89 -1.99
C GLY A 30 9.74 20.16 -1.64
N GLY A 31 9.85 20.65 -0.40
CA GLY A 31 9.11 21.82 0.10
C GLY A 31 7.63 21.55 0.44
N LYS A 32 7.21 20.29 0.52
CA LYS A 32 5.86 19.87 0.95
C LYS A 32 5.89 19.26 2.36
N PRO A 33 4.74 18.90 2.96
CA PRO A 33 4.73 18.21 4.24
C PRO A 33 5.61 16.96 4.25
N GLY A 34 6.30 16.74 5.38
CA GLY A 34 7.14 15.57 5.60
C GLY A 34 6.34 14.31 5.91
N PRO A 35 7.01 13.25 6.38
CA PRO A 35 6.36 11.98 6.70
C PRO A 35 5.22 12.14 7.72
N GLU A 36 4.16 11.38 7.54
CA GLU A 36 3.04 11.26 8.48
C GLU A 36 2.71 9.79 8.69
N PHE A 37 2.30 9.39 9.90
CA PHE A 37 2.03 7.99 10.19
C PHE A 37 0.87 7.43 9.37
N VAL A 38 1.12 6.31 8.67
CA VAL A 38 0.06 5.41 8.22
C VAL A 38 -0.43 4.61 9.44
N PRO A 39 -1.73 4.57 9.75
CA PRO A 39 -2.21 3.84 10.92
C PRO A 39 -2.04 2.32 10.76
N THR A 40 -1.55 1.66 11.82
CA THR A 40 -1.49 0.20 11.93
C THR A 40 -2.86 -0.43 12.19
N VAL A 41 -3.84 0.36 12.64
CA VAL A 41 -5.23 -0.06 12.83
C VAL A 41 -6.16 1.04 12.32
N ARG A 42 -7.12 0.67 11.48
CA ARG A 42 -8.19 1.55 10.99
C ARG A 42 -9.53 0.83 11.10
N ASP A 43 -10.51 1.50 11.71
CA ASP A 43 -11.84 0.94 11.97
C ASP A 43 -11.82 -0.40 12.72
N LYS A 44 -10.89 -0.51 13.69
CA LYS A 44 -10.62 -1.72 14.50
C LYS A 44 -10.08 -2.92 13.71
N GLU A 45 -9.72 -2.75 12.45
CA GLU A 45 -9.05 -3.77 11.66
C GLU A 45 -7.57 -3.43 11.47
N PRO A 46 -6.70 -4.46 11.47
CA PRO A 46 -5.27 -4.28 11.29
C PRO A 46 -4.94 -3.90 9.84
N ASN A 47 -3.94 -3.04 9.68
CA ASN A 47 -3.37 -2.73 8.38
C ASN A 47 -2.37 -3.83 7.99
N LEU A 48 -2.82 -4.79 7.20
CA LEU A 48 -2.02 -5.94 6.79
C LEU A 48 -0.79 -5.54 5.94
N ALA A 49 -0.83 -4.38 5.28
CA ALA A 49 0.32 -3.88 4.53
C ALA A 49 1.50 -3.48 5.43
N LEU A 50 1.24 -3.20 6.71
CA LEU A 50 2.26 -2.83 7.70
C LEU A 50 2.72 -3.99 8.56
N LEU A 51 2.31 -5.23 8.27
CA LEU A 51 2.89 -6.40 8.95
C LEU A 51 4.40 -6.42 8.74
N LYS A 52 5.13 -6.89 9.74
CA LYS A 52 6.60 -6.92 9.74
C LYS A 52 7.15 -7.64 8.51
N ASP A 53 6.51 -8.74 8.13
CA ASP A 53 6.89 -9.58 6.99
C ASP A 53 6.29 -9.11 5.66
N ALA A 54 5.41 -8.10 5.67
CA ALA A 54 4.82 -7.57 4.45
C ALA A 54 5.86 -6.81 3.60
N LYS A 55 5.82 -7.00 2.29
CA LYS A 55 6.80 -6.45 1.34
C LYS A 55 6.11 -5.75 0.19
N GLY A 56 6.51 -4.49 -0.04
CA GLY A 56 6.15 -3.74 -1.24
C GLY A 56 7.05 -4.11 -2.42
N GLU A 57 6.44 -4.33 -3.57
CA GLU A 57 7.10 -4.55 -4.85
C GLU A 57 6.40 -3.74 -5.94
N ALA A 58 7.11 -3.43 -7.01
CA ALA A 58 6.56 -2.71 -8.14
C ALA A 58 7.22 -3.13 -9.44
N SER A 59 6.50 -2.98 -10.56
CA SER A 59 7.04 -3.29 -11.89
C SER A 59 8.20 -2.39 -12.30
N SER A 60 8.24 -1.17 -11.77
CA SER A 60 9.27 -0.17 -12.02
C SER A 60 9.24 0.92 -10.96
N GLN A 61 10.25 1.78 -10.96
CA GLN A 61 10.35 2.94 -10.10
C GLN A 61 10.98 4.09 -10.88
N LEU A 62 10.56 5.33 -10.62
CA LEU A 62 11.19 6.52 -11.20
C LEU A 62 12.67 6.62 -10.78
N GLU A 63 13.56 6.71 -11.75
CA GLU A 63 15.01 6.76 -11.52
C GLU A 63 15.48 8.11 -10.95
N GLY A 64 16.58 8.09 -10.19
CA GLY A 64 17.29 9.29 -9.72
C GLY A 64 16.79 9.92 -8.42
N TRP A 65 15.73 9.38 -7.80
CA TRP A 65 15.14 9.95 -6.58
C TRP A 65 15.40 9.13 -5.31
N CYS A 66 15.54 7.82 -5.44
CA CYS A 66 15.81 6.92 -4.33
C CYS A 66 17.28 7.02 -3.86
N PRO A 67 17.60 7.00 -2.56
CA PRO A 67 16.72 6.68 -1.41
C PRO A 67 15.91 7.86 -0.86
N ARG A 68 16.07 9.08 -1.36
CA ARG A 68 15.49 10.26 -0.67
C ARG A 68 13.98 10.41 -0.84
N ARG A 69 13.42 9.86 -1.92
CA ARG A 69 11.97 9.75 -2.20
C ARG A 69 11.69 8.86 -3.40
N HIS A 70 10.42 8.51 -3.60
CA HIS A 70 9.94 7.76 -4.77
C HIS A 70 10.55 6.36 -4.87
N CYS A 71 10.65 5.66 -3.74
CA CYS A 71 11.20 4.31 -3.64
C CYS A 71 10.10 3.24 -3.53
N THR A 72 10.30 2.07 -4.12
CA THR A 72 9.40 0.92 -4.00
C THR A 72 9.22 0.48 -2.54
N GLU A 73 10.27 0.59 -1.71
CA GLU A 73 10.18 0.27 -0.28
C GLU A 73 9.24 1.19 0.49
N TYR A 74 8.94 2.38 -0.03
CA TYR A 74 8.00 3.34 0.58
C TYR A 74 6.54 3.04 0.23
N LEU A 75 6.24 1.97 -0.51
CA LEU A 75 4.85 1.53 -0.71
C LEU A 75 4.17 1.12 0.61
N ASN A 76 4.94 0.62 1.58
CA ASN A 76 4.44 0.14 2.87
C ASN A 76 5.43 0.30 4.03
N ASP A 77 6.24 1.36 4.01
CA ASP A 77 7.16 1.69 5.10
C ASP A 77 6.45 2.24 6.35
N GLY A 78 5.17 2.60 6.21
CA GLY A 78 4.35 3.13 7.28
C GLY A 78 4.25 4.65 7.29
N PHE A 79 4.68 5.34 6.24
CA PHE A 79 4.56 6.80 6.18
C PHE A 79 3.84 7.29 4.92
N TYR A 80 3.05 8.35 5.09
CA TYR A 80 2.45 9.11 4.01
C TYR A 80 3.41 10.21 3.51
N ASN A 81 2.98 10.86 2.42
CA ASN A 81 3.53 12.08 1.82
C ASN A 81 4.74 11.89 0.88
N ASN A 82 5.05 12.95 0.15
CA ASN A 82 5.89 12.94 -1.06
C ASN A 82 7.26 12.25 -0.92
N CYS A 83 7.92 12.34 0.24
CA CYS A 83 9.23 11.72 0.42
C CYS A 83 9.18 10.24 0.83
N ARG A 84 8.00 9.77 1.22
CA ARG A 84 7.70 8.39 1.61
C ARG A 84 6.64 7.84 0.65
N SER A 85 6.90 8.00 -0.63
CA SER A 85 6.01 7.55 -1.72
C SER A 85 6.78 6.76 -2.75
N TRP A 86 6.05 6.15 -3.68
CA TRP A 86 6.56 5.51 -4.88
C TRP A 86 5.98 6.18 -6.12
N ILE A 87 6.76 6.26 -7.19
CA ILE A 87 6.29 6.69 -8.51
C ILE A 87 6.72 5.67 -9.55
N ILE A 88 5.77 5.26 -10.37
CA ILE A 88 5.99 4.37 -11.51
C ILE A 88 7.00 4.96 -12.50
N GLY A 89 7.91 4.12 -13.01
CA GLY A 89 8.84 4.51 -14.07
C GLY A 89 8.17 4.47 -15.44
N ALA A 90 7.74 3.28 -15.87
CA ALA A 90 7.11 3.05 -17.17
C ALA A 90 5.61 2.73 -17.00
N ILE A 91 4.75 3.34 -17.83
CA ILE A 91 3.30 3.11 -17.84
C ILE A 91 2.92 2.21 -19.04
N PRO A 92 2.01 1.23 -18.89
CA PRO A 92 1.37 0.82 -17.63
C PRO A 92 2.33 0.04 -16.72
N GLY A 93 1.97 -0.08 -15.45
CA GLY A 93 2.71 -0.88 -14.48
C GLY A 93 1.92 -1.05 -13.19
N TRP A 94 2.53 -1.72 -12.23
CA TRP A 94 1.86 -2.20 -11.02
C TRP A 94 2.70 -1.94 -9.77
N ALA A 95 2.01 -1.89 -8.64
CA ALA A 95 2.57 -1.99 -7.30
C ALA A 95 1.79 -3.06 -6.53
N GLN A 96 2.47 -3.79 -5.67
CA GLN A 96 1.94 -4.94 -4.94
C GLN A 96 2.44 -4.90 -3.50
N ILE A 97 1.60 -5.37 -2.57
CA ILE A 97 2.03 -5.76 -1.23
C ILE A 97 1.84 -7.27 -1.08
N ASP A 98 2.94 -8.01 -0.90
CA ASP A 98 2.88 -9.37 -0.34
C ASP A 98 2.74 -9.24 1.17
N MET A 99 1.65 -9.76 1.75
CA MET A 99 1.38 -9.66 3.19
C MET A 99 2.24 -10.63 4.02
N GLY A 100 2.91 -11.59 3.38
CA GLY A 100 3.72 -12.63 4.03
C GLY A 100 2.94 -13.87 4.48
N ASP A 101 1.61 -13.79 4.54
CA ASP A 101 0.70 -14.91 4.83
C ASP A 101 -0.67 -14.70 4.16
N VAL A 102 -1.47 -15.77 4.08
CA VAL A 102 -2.84 -15.71 3.55
C VAL A 102 -3.74 -15.02 4.58
N ALA A 103 -4.48 -14.01 4.13
CA ALA A 103 -5.40 -13.25 4.96
C ALA A 103 -6.58 -12.74 4.13
N ASN A 104 -7.72 -12.56 4.78
CA ASN A 104 -8.89 -11.96 4.18
C ASN A 104 -8.67 -10.46 3.98
N VAL A 105 -8.89 -9.98 2.76
CA VAL A 105 -8.83 -8.55 2.40
C VAL A 105 -10.12 -8.16 1.71
N ASN A 106 -10.67 -7.01 2.09
CA ASN A 106 -11.89 -6.46 1.49
C ASN A 106 -11.83 -4.95 1.24
N ARG A 107 -10.72 -4.32 1.60
CA ARG A 107 -10.48 -2.91 1.36
C ARG A 107 -9.01 -2.58 1.23
N ILE A 108 -8.74 -1.51 0.49
CA ILE A 108 -7.44 -0.85 0.46
C ILE A 108 -7.62 0.65 0.64
N TYR A 109 -6.57 1.32 1.09
CA TYR A 109 -6.48 2.77 1.08
C TYR A 109 -5.22 3.19 0.38
N PHE A 110 -5.32 4.12 -0.57
CA PHE A 110 -4.15 4.77 -1.13
C PHE A 110 -4.52 6.16 -1.64
N ALA A 111 -3.49 6.97 -1.91
CA ALA A 111 -3.58 8.32 -2.42
C ALA A 111 -2.45 8.55 -3.42
N SER A 112 -2.59 9.53 -4.30
CA SER A 112 -1.44 10.08 -5.02
C SER A 112 -0.65 11.05 -4.13
N ASP A 113 -1.32 11.81 -3.26
CA ASP A 113 -0.71 12.62 -2.20
C ASP A 113 -1.65 12.77 -1.01
N HIS A 114 -1.30 12.20 0.15
CA HIS A 114 -2.12 12.31 1.35
C HIS A 114 -2.36 13.76 1.81
N SER A 115 -1.32 14.60 1.80
CA SER A 115 -1.39 15.99 2.28
C SER A 115 -1.76 17.01 1.21
N GLN A 116 -2.04 16.56 -0.03
CA GLN A 116 -2.39 17.42 -1.17
C GLN A 116 -1.31 18.49 -1.47
N GLY A 117 -0.04 18.18 -1.21
CA GLY A 117 1.08 19.07 -1.53
C GLY A 117 1.36 19.15 -3.03
N PHE A 118 1.16 18.04 -3.74
CA PHE A 118 1.30 17.85 -5.17
C PHE A 118 -0.01 17.24 -5.73
N LEU A 119 -0.52 17.82 -6.81
CA LEU A 119 -1.76 17.39 -7.48
C LEU A 119 -1.51 16.90 -8.91
N ASP A 120 -0.25 16.73 -9.28
CA ASP A 120 0.20 16.16 -10.53
C ASP A 120 0.40 14.63 -10.41
N ARG A 121 0.43 13.93 -11.55
CA ARG A 121 0.71 12.47 -11.63
C ARG A 121 -0.26 11.61 -10.79
N THR A 122 -1.51 12.06 -10.69
CA THR A 122 -2.58 11.36 -10.00
C THR A 122 -3.15 10.20 -10.82
N THR A 123 -3.33 9.03 -10.21
CA THR A 123 -3.92 7.86 -10.91
C THR A 123 -5.43 7.99 -11.12
N ALA A 124 -5.93 7.57 -12.27
CA ALA A 124 -7.32 7.76 -12.70
C ALA A 124 -7.91 6.54 -13.45
N ASP A 125 -7.08 5.61 -13.91
CA ASP A 125 -7.47 4.38 -14.60
C ASP A 125 -6.60 3.24 -14.05
N PHE A 126 -7.18 2.37 -13.22
CA PHE A 126 -6.48 1.25 -12.59
C PHE A 126 -7.44 0.14 -12.18
N ASP A 127 -6.89 -1.06 -12.01
CA ASP A 127 -7.57 -2.19 -11.41
C ASP A 127 -6.96 -2.54 -10.05
N ILE A 128 -7.78 -3.07 -9.14
CA ILE A 128 -7.28 -3.74 -7.93
C ILE A 128 -7.46 -5.23 -8.13
N LEU A 129 -6.37 -5.97 -7.91
CA LEU A 129 -6.34 -7.41 -8.00
C LEU A 129 -5.90 -7.99 -6.65
N VAL A 130 -6.46 -9.13 -6.28
CA VAL A 130 -6.10 -9.90 -5.08
C VAL A 130 -5.72 -11.31 -5.51
N ALA A 131 -4.61 -11.82 -5.00
CA ALA A 131 -4.20 -13.19 -5.25
C ALA A 131 -4.82 -14.14 -4.22
N THR A 132 -5.50 -15.21 -4.67
CA THR A 132 -6.11 -16.25 -3.79
C THR A 132 -5.12 -17.34 -3.37
N SER A 133 -3.87 -17.24 -3.85
CA SER A 133 -2.73 -18.05 -3.43
C SER A 133 -1.46 -17.27 -3.75
N LYS A 134 -0.31 -17.66 -3.18
CA LYS A 134 0.96 -16.98 -3.43
C LYS A 134 1.22 -16.91 -4.94
N ALA A 135 1.28 -15.68 -5.47
CA ALA A 135 1.53 -15.40 -6.87
C ALA A 135 2.96 -14.89 -7.07
N ASP A 136 3.58 -15.24 -8.19
CA ASP A 136 4.80 -14.55 -8.62
C ASP A 136 4.42 -13.12 -9.06
N PRO A 137 5.17 -12.08 -8.65
CA PRO A 137 4.83 -10.67 -8.92
C PRO A 137 4.71 -10.33 -10.40
N ASN A 138 5.42 -11.06 -11.28
CA ASN A 138 5.37 -10.88 -12.72
C ASN A 138 4.51 -11.94 -13.43
N SER A 139 3.73 -12.74 -12.69
CA SER A 139 2.91 -13.77 -13.30
C SER A 139 1.56 -13.24 -13.79
N ASP A 140 1.24 -13.58 -15.04
CA ASP A 140 -0.13 -13.56 -15.57
C ASP A 140 -0.97 -14.74 -15.04
N ALA A 141 -0.61 -15.31 -13.87
CA ALA A 141 -1.25 -16.49 -13.33
C ALA A 141 -2.70 -16.17 -12.96
N GLY A 142 -3.61 -17.14 -13.20
CA GLY A 142 -5.02 -17.05 -12.80
C GLY A 142 -5.26 -17.01 -11.28
N THR A 143 -4.20 -16.88 -10.49
CA THR A 143 -4.23 -16.62 -9.06
C THR A 143 -4.73 -15.21 -8.75
N TRP A 144 -4.51 -14.25 -9.66
CA TRP A 144 -4.99 -12.88 -9.51
C TRP A 144 -6.46 -12.75 -9.91
N THR A 145 -7.29 -12.34 -8.94
CA THR A 145 -8.68 -12.01 -9.16
C THR A 145 -8.85 -10.50 -9.14
N LYS A 146 -9.37 -9.93 -10.23
CA LYS A 146 -9.77 -8.53 -10.25
C LYS A 146 -10.99 -8.32 -9.35
N VAL A 147 -10.86 -7.45 -8.37
CA VAL A 147 -11.90 -7.16 -7.37
C VAL A 147 -12.51 -5.77 -7.53
N TYR A 148 -11.82 -4.87 -8.24
CA TYR A 148 -12.25 -3.49 -8.44
C TYR A 148 -11.64 -2.90 -9.72
N THR A 149 -12.37 -1.99 -10.36
CA THR A 149 -11.88 -1.15 -11.47
C THR A 149 -12.25 0.29 -11.19
N HIS A 150 -11.26 1.18 -11.26
CA HIS A 150 -11.46 2.62 -11.30
C HIS A 150 -11.25 3.14 -12.71
N LYS A 151 -12.20 3.95 -13.19
CA LYS A 151 -12.01 4.74 -14.40
C LYS A 151 -12.81 6.03 -14.27
N GLY A 152 -12.12 7.13 -13.97
CA GLY A 152 -12.80 8.39 -13.73
C GLY A 152 -11.89 9.45 -13.16
N ASP A 153 -12.41 10.19 -12.19
CA ASP A 153 -11.69 11.31 -11.58
C ASP A 153 -10.39 10.83 -10.91
N PRO A 154 -9.32 11.63 -10.93
CA PRO A 154 -8.07 11.22 -10.32
C PRO A 154 -8.16 11.06 -8.80
N ILE A 155 -7.49 10.05 -8.27
CA ILE A 155 -7.42 9.77 -6.83
C ILE A 155 -6.27 10.58 -6.22
N SER A 156 -6.55 11.83 -5.84
CA SER A 156 -5.53 12.69 -5.21
C SER A 156 -5.34 12.36 -3.74
N GLU A 157 -6.42 12.35 -2.95
CA GLU A 157 -6.40 12.14 -1.49
C GLU A 157 -6.47 10.67 -1.08
N THR A 158 -6.30 10.39 0.22
CA THR A 158 -6.41 9.02 0.74
C THR A 158 -7.84 8.53 0.65
N THR A 159 -8.07 7.64 -0.29
CA THR A 159 -9.39 7.12 -0.62
C THR A 159 -9.49 5.66 -0.24
N GLU A 160 -10.64 5.29 0.31
CA GLU A 160 -11.01 3.91 0.56
C GLU A 160 -11.59 3.26 -0.69
N PHE A 161 -11.11 2.05 -1.00
CA PHE A 161 -11.69 1.20 -2.03
C PHE A 161 -12.12 -0.10 -1.38
N THR A 162 -13.42 -0.39 -1.42
CA THR A 162 -14.00 -1.62 -0.86
C THR A 162 -14.41 -2.58 -1.96
N PHE A 163 -14.33 -3.87 -1.65
CA PHE A 163 -14.71 -4.97 -2.51
C PHE A 163 -15.20 -6.15 -1.66
N LYS A 164 -15.75 -7.18 -2.31
CA LYS A 164 -16.16 -8.41 -1.59
C LYS A 164 -14.92 -9.09 -1.00
N ASP A 165 -15.07 -9.64 0.20
CA ASP A 165 -14.04 -10.46 0.83
C ASP A 165 -13.50 -11.50 -0.16
N VAL A 166 -12.18 -11.55 -0.29
CA VAL A 166 -11.45 -12.59 -1.02
C VAL A 166 -10.64 -13.37 -0.01
N GLU A 167 -10.86 -14.69 0.01
CA GLU A 167 -10.10 -15.67 0.83
C GLU A 167 -8.93 -16.27 0.04
#